data_AF-A0A7J4PV86-F1
#
_entry.id   AF-A0A7J4PV86-F1
#
_cell.length_a   1.000
_cell.length_b   1.000
_cell.length_c   1.000
_cell.angle_alpha   90.00
_cell.angle_beta   90.00
_cell.angle_gamma   90.00
#
_symmetry.space_group_name_H-M   'P 1'
#
loop_
_entity.id
_entity.type
_entity.pdbx_description
1 polymer ?
#
loop_
_entity_poly.entity_id
_entity_poly.type
_entity_poly.pdbx_seq_one_letter_code
_entity_poly.pdbx_strand_id
1 'polypeptide(L)' 'MTSLTLSVTEELRKKMDEHPEINWSEVARQAIILKITLLEKMNKLLKNSKLTEKDTIKIGRKVNAGMAKKMGFTK' A
#
# COMPACT_ATOMS: atom_id res chain seq x y z
N MET A 1 -3.48 20.57 -20.31
CA MET A 1 -3.50 20.36 -18.84
C MET A 1 -4.87 19.83 -18.48
N THR A 2 -4.93 18.81 -17.64
CA THR A 2 -6.19 18.27 -17.10
C THR A 2 -6.35 18.76 -15.67
N SER A 3 -7.51 19.31 -15.32
CA SER A 3 -7.79 19.77 -13.95
C SER A 3 -8.44 18.66 -13.12
N LEU A 4 -8.08 18.60 -11.84
CA LEU A 4 -8.70 17.75 -10.84
C LEU A 4 -9.22 18.66 -9.73
N THR A 5 -10.53 18.63 -9.49
CA THR A 5 -11.15 19.33 -8.35
C THR A 5 -11.24 18.38 -7.17
N LEU A 6 -10.65 18.77 -6.04
CA LEU A 6 -10.66 18.00 -4.80
C LEU A 6 -11.41 18.77 -3.72
N SER A 7 -12.43 18.13 -3.14
CA SER A 7 -13.11 18.65 -1.96
C SER A 7 -12.32 18.28 -0.70
N VAL A 8 -12.10 19.27 0.16
CA VAL A 8 -11.48 19.10 1.49
C VAL A 8 -12.45 19.60 2.56
N THR A 9 -12.28 19.14 3.80
CA THR A 9 -13.06 19.66 4.92
C THR A 9 -12.67 21.11 5.22
N GLU A 10 -13.61 21.88 5.76
CA GLU A 10 -13.38 23.29 6.11
C GLU A 10 -12.23 23.45 7.13
N GLU A 11 -12.12 22.53 8.09
CA GLU A 11 -11.03 22.52 9.06
C GLU A 11 -9.66 22.31 8.39
N LEU A 12 -9.59 21.39 7.42
CA LEU A 12 -8.35 21.15 6.67
C LEU A 12 -8.00 22.37 5.81
N ARG A 13 -9.00 23.00 5.18
CA ARG A 13 -8.78 24.21 4.39
C ARG A 13 -8.18 25.34 5.21
N LYS A 14 -8.68 25.57 6.43
CA LYS A 14 -8.12 26.58 7.34
C LYS A 14 -6.65 26.32 7.65
N LYS A 15 -6.29 25.08 7.99
CA LYS A 15 -4.88 24.69 8.22
C LYS A 15 -4.01 24.86 6.98
N MET A 16 -4.57 24.62 5.78
CA MET A 16 -3.85 24.85 4.53
C MET A 16 -3.61 26.34 4.28
N ASP A 17 -4.59 27.19 4.58
CA ASP A 17 -4.50 28.64 4.41
C ASP A 17 -3.54 29.28 5.43
N GLU A 18 -3.29 28.65 6.59
CA GLU A 18 -2.25 29.03 7.55
C GLU A 18 -0.82 28.86 7.01
N HIS A 19 -0.64 28.08 5.93
CA HIS A 19 0.64 27.79 5.28
C HIS A 19 0.64 28.19 3.79
N PRO A 20 0.54 29.50 3.48
CA PRO A 20 0.45 30.00 2.09
C PRO A 20 1.74 29.77 1.27
N GLU A 21 2.87 29.50 1.91
CA GLU A 21 4.13 29.16 1.26
C GLU A 21 4.10 27.80 0.54
N ILE A 22 3.12 26.96 0.85
CA ILE A 22 3.02 25.60 0.31
C ILE A 22 2.15 25.58 -0.94
N ASN A 23 2.69 25.04 -2.04
CA ASN A 23 1.90 24.71 -3.22
C ASN A 23 1.14 23.39 -3.01
N TRP A 24 -0.06 23.49 -2.44
CA TRP A 24 -0.91 22.33 -2.14
C TRP A 24 -1.29 21.49 -3.37
N SER A 25 -1.35 22.10 -4.56
CA SER A 25 -1.59 21.35 -5.80
C SER A 25 -0.42 20.45 -6.17
N GLU A 26 0.82 20.88 -5.89
CA GLU A 26 2.01 20.05 -6.08
C GLU A 26 2.09 18.93 -5.04
N VAL A 27 1.75 19.22 -3.78
CA VAL A 27 1.66 18.20 -2.72
C VAL A 27 0.67 17.09 -3.12
N ALA A 28 -0.53 17.48 -3.58
CA ALA A 28 -1.53 16.53 -4.06
C ALA A 28 -1.02 15.70 -5.25
N ARG A 29 -0.35 16.34 -6.22
CA ARG A 29 0.23 15.67 -7.38
C ARG A 29 1.25 14.61 -6.98
N GLN A 30 2.18 14.94 -6.10
CA GLN A 30 3.20 14.01 -5.62
C GLN A 30 2.57 12.84 -4.87
N ALA A 31 1.56 13.09 -4.02
CA ALA A 31 0.85 12.03 -3.31
C ALA A 31 0.16 11.05 -4.27
N ILE A 32 -0.47 11.57 -5.34
CA ILE A 32 -1.11 10.74 -6.37
C ILE A 32 -0.07 9.89 -7.12
N ILE A 33 1.04 10.49 -7.56
CA ILE A 33 2.13 9.78 -8.26
C ILE A 33 2.69 8.64 -7.39
N LEU A 34 2.95 8.91 -6.12
CA LEU A 34 3.44 7.91 -5.17
C LEU A 34 2.45 6.75 -5.01
N LYS A 35 1.14 7.06 -4.88
CA LYS A 35 0.11 6.03 -4.73
C LYS A 35 -0.02 5.17 -5.98
N ILE A 36 -0.03 5.78 -7.17
CA ILE A 36 -0.07 5.04 -8.45
C ILE A 36 1.15 4.13 -8.57
N THR A 37 2.35 4.67 -8.33
CA THR A 37 3.60 3.89 -8.40
C THR A 37 3.57 2.68 -7.46
N LEU A 38 3.04 2.84 -6.24
CA LEU A 38 2.89 1.75 -5.29
C LEU A 38 1.91 0.68 -5.82
N LEU A 39 0.75 1.10 -6.33
CA LEU A 39 -0.27 0.18 -6.87
C LEU A 39 0.27 -0.58 -8.09
N GLU A 40 1.00 0.08 -8.98
CA GLU A 40 1.63 -0.56 -10.14
C GLU A 40 2.68 -1.59 -9.73
N LYS A 41 3.52 -1.26 -8.73
CA LYS A 41 4.50 -2.22 -8.17
C LYS A 41 3.80 -3.43 -7.56
N MET A 42 2.76 -3.21 -6.75
CA MET A 42 1.96 -4.29 -6.17
C MET A 42 1.35 -5.16 -7.27
N ASN A 43 0.71 -4.55 -8.27
CA ASN A 43 0.13 -5.27 -9.39
C ASN A 43 1.20 -6.06 -10.15
N LYS A 44 2.38 -5.50 -10.40
CA LYS A 44 3.48 -6.22 -11.07
C LYS A 44 3.97 -7.43 -10.27
N LEU A 45 4.11 -7.29 -8.95
CA LEU A 45 4.50 -8.38 -8.05
C LEU A 45 3.42 -9.47 -8.00
N LEU A 46 2.15 -9.07 -8.02
CA LEU A 46 1.00 -9.98 -7.91
C LEU A 46 0.51 -10.50 -9.28
N LYS A 47 0.97 -9.96 -10.41
CA LYS A 47 0.49 -10.29 -11.77
C LYS A 47 0.60 -11.79 -12.11
N ASN A 48 1.59 -12.46 -11.54
CA ASN A 48 1.82 -13.90 -11.72
C ASN A 48 1.44 -14.71 -10.46
N SER A 49 0.94 -14.05 -9.42
CA SER A 49 0.52 -14.70 -8.19
C SER A 49 -0.88 -15.28 -8.39
N LYS A 50 -0.98 -16.59 -8.61
CA LYS A 50 -2.22 -17.36 -8.49
C LYS A 50 -2.51 -17.76 -7.03
N LEU A 51 -1.87 -17.09 -6.08
CA LEU A 51 -1.90 -17.49 -4.68
C LEU A 51 -3.26 -17.16 -4.09
N THR A 52 -4.07 -18.18 -3.87
CA THR A 52 -5.34 -18.04 -3.17
C THR A 52 -5.11 -18.01 -1.65
N GLU A 53 -6.10 -17.54 -0.90
CA GLU A 53 -6.07 -17.59 0.57
C GLU A 53 -5.92 -19.02 1.12
N LYS A 54 -6.47 -20.02 0.42
CA LYS A 54 -6.25 -21.42 0.77
C LYS A 54 -4.79 -21.84 0.57
N ASP A 55 -4.12 -21.27 -0.44
CA ASP A 55 -2.71 -21.56 -0.71
C ASP A 55 -1.79 -20.90 0.32
N THR A 56 -2.09 -19.67 0.78
CA THR A 56 -1.33 -19.02 1.86
C THR A 56 -1.40 -19.82 3.16
N ILE A 57 -2.59 -20.31 3.55
CA ILE A 57 -2.76 -21.16 4.75
C ILE A 57 -1.99 -22.48 4.61
N LYS A 58 -2.06 -23.13 3.44
CA LYS A 58 -1.31 -24.38 3.18
C LYS A 58 0.21 -24.17 3.24
N ILE A 59 0.71 -23.09 2.64
CA ILE A 59 2.14 -22.74 2.67
C ILE A 59 2.58 -22.43 4.10
N GLY A 60 1.82 -21.62 4.83
CA GLY A 60 2.11 -21.30 6.24
C GLY A 60 2.19 -22.55 7.11
N ARG A 61 1.25 -23.50 6.96
CA ARG A 61 1.31 -24.79 7.65
C ARG A 61 2.55 -25.62 7.29
N LYS A 62 2.94 -25.67 6.01
CA LYS A 62 4.15 -26.36 5.57
C LYS A 62 5.43 -25.74 6.14
N VAL A 63 5.51 -24.40 6.15
CA VAL A 63 6.64 -23.67 6.73
C VAL A 63 6.75 -23.93 8.23
N ASN A 64 5.64 -23.85 8.96
CA ASN A 64 5.62 -24.13 10.40
C ASN A 64 6.00 -25.57 10.71
N ALA A 65 5.52 -26.54 9.94
CA ALA A 65 5.90 -27.95 10.10
C ALA A 65 7.39 -28.18 9.82
N GLY A 66 7.93 -27.57 8.76
CA GLY A 66 9.36 -27.64 8.44
C GLY A 66 10.24 -26.99 9.52
N MET A 67 9.83 -25.83 10.04
CA MET A 67 10.50 -25.15 11.14
C MET A 67 10.43 -25.95 12.44
N ALA A 68 9.27 -26.51 12.79
CA ALA A 68 9.11 -27.36 13.97
C ALA A 68 10.02 -28.59 13.90
N LYS A 69 10.13 -29.22 12.73
CA LYS A 69 11.03 -30.35 12.50
C LYS A 69 12.51 -29.96 12.60
N LYS A 70 12.89 -28.79 12.07
CA LYS A 70 14.26 -28.26 12.13
C LYS A 70 14.66 -27.83 13.55
N MET A 71 13.72 -27.31 14.33
CA MET A 71 13.93 -26.80 15.69
C MET A 71 13.70 -27.88 16.77
N GLY A 72 13.40 -29.13 16.38
CA GLY A 72 13.23 -30.25 17.33
C GLY A 72 11.93 -30.24 18.13
N PHE A 73 10.92 -29.48 17.71
CA PHE A 73 9.59 -29.45 18.35
C PHE A 73 8.68 -30.61 17.95
N THR A 74 9.12 -31.50 17.06
CA THR A 74 8.41 -32.74 16.71
C THR A 74 9.04 -33.92 17.44
N LYS A 75 8.25 -34.56 18.32
CA LYS A 75 8.54 -35.85 18.96
C LYS A 75 8.36 -37.00 17.98
#